data_AF-A0A1E7R9J4-F1
#
_entry.id   AF-A0A1E7R9J4-F1
#
_cell.length_a   1.000
_cell.length_b   1.000
_cell.length_c   1.000
_cell.angle_alpha   90.00
_cell.angle_beta   90.00
_cell.angle_gamma   90.00
#
_symmetry.space_group_name_H-M   'P 1'
#
loop_
_entity.id
_entity.type
_entity.pdbx_description
1 polymer ?
#
loop_
_entity_poly.entity_id
_entity_poly.type
_entity_poly.pdbx_seq_one_letter_code
_entity_poly.pdbx_strand_id
1 'polypeptide(L)'
;MYRYHNEEKVTALPNDQIFVFGSNLAGNHYRGAAKTALENFGAMQGVGRGWSGQSFAIPTKNEHDQAMPLHQIQHYIDDFKIYTRNHAKLTYFVTGVGCGSTGFHLQDIAPLFKGISENVILPSRFKQFLEQ
;
A
#
# COMPACT_ATOMS: atom_id res chain seq x y z
N MET A 1 9.29 -0.96 16.84
CA MET A 1 8.87 -2.36 16.55
C MET A 1 7.77 -2.30 15.50
N TYR A 2 7.73 -3.20 14.50
CA TYR A 2 6.67 -3.14 13.47
C TYR A 2 5.32 -3.59 14.02
N ARG A 3 4.24 -3.02 13.45
CA ARG A 3 2.85 -3.40 13.76
C ARG A 3 2.29 -4.22 12.60
N TYR A 4 1.47 -5.21 12.91
CA TYR A 4 0.92 -6.11 11.90
C TYR A 4 -0.60 -6.31 12.04
N HIS A 5 -1.26 -6.62 10.93
CA HIS A 5 -2.65 -7.10 10.90
C HIS A 5 -2.74 -8.47 10.20
N ASN A 6 -3.85 -9.18 10.41
CA ASN A 6 -4.07 -10.55 9.92
C ASN A 6 -4.63 -10.64 8.49
N GLU A 7 -4.61 -9.53 7.74
CA GLU A 7 -5.11 -9.42 6.36
C GLU A 7 -6.59 -9.76 6.15
N GLU A 8 -7.41 -9.65 7.19
CA GLU A 8 -8.86 -9.68 7.03
C GLU A 8 -9.36 -8.56 6.10
N LYS A 9 -10.41 -8.86 5.34
CA LYS A 9 -11.07 -7.86 4.49
C LYS A 9 -11.73 -6.81 5.38
N VAL A 10 -11.23 -5.58 5.31
CA VAL A 10 -11.79 -4.43 6.01
C VAL A 10 -12.62 -3.58 5.05
N THR A 11 -13.80 -3.14 5.50
CA THR A 11 -14.70 -2.23 4.77
C THR A 11 -14.89 -0.90 5.48
N ALA A 12 -14.28 -0.73 6.65
CA ALA A 12 -14.28 0.50 7.42
C ALA A 12 -12.97 0.60 8.21
N LEU A 13 -12.53 1.83 8.45
CA LEU A 13 -11.36 2.15 9.26
C LEU A 13 -11.68 3.39 10.09
N PRO A 14 -11.08 3.54 11.29
CA PRO A 14 -11.14 4.80 12.03
C PRO A 14 -10.72 6.00 11.16
N ASN A 15 -11.28 7.18 11.43
CA ASN A 15 -11.07 8.37 10.59
C ASN A 15 -9.59 8.80 10.46
N ASP A 16 -8.76 8.46 11.44
CA ASP A 16 -7.32 8.73 11.47
C ASP A 16 -6.48 7.64 10.82
N GLN A 17 -7.11 6.60 10.27
CA GLN A 17 -6.46 5.53 9.53
C GLN A 17 -6.65 5.68 8.03
N ILE A 18 -5.58 5.40 7.28
CA ILE A 18 -5.52 5.49 5.83
C ILE A 18 -5.33 4.09 5.24
N PHE A 19 -6.20 3.71 4.31
CA PHE A 19 -6.13 2.44 3.60
C PHE A 19 -5.08 2.50 2.47
N VAL A 20 -4.00 1.73 2.58
CA VAL A 20 -2.89 1.77 1.63
C VAL A 20 -2.93 0.55 0.71
N PHE A 21 -2.96 0.79 -0.60
CA PHE A 21 -3.17 -0.25 -1.60
C PHE A 21 -2.24 -0.14 -2.80
N GLY A 22 -2.04 -1.27 -3.48
CA GLY A 22 -1.34 -1.31 -4.76
C GLY A 22 -2.23 -0.84 -5.91
N SER A 23 -1.73 0.10 -6.72
CA SER A 23 -2.43 0.63 -7.90
C SER A 23 -1.59 0.50 -9.18
N ASN A 24 -2.16 0.93 -10.31
CA ASN A 24 -1.44 1.23 -11.54
C ASN A 24 -1.38 2.75 -11.75
N LEU A 25 -0.42 3.24 -12.54
CA LEU A 25 -0.23 4.69 -12.72
C LEU A 25 -1.43 5.40 -13.37
N ALA A 26 -2.26 4.67 -14.13
CA ALA A 26 -3.49 5.20 -14.69
C ALA A 26 -4.61 5.37 -13.64
N GLY A 27 -4.46 4.84 -12.43
CA GLY A 27 -5.46 4.94 -11.37
C GLY A 27 -6.73 4.13 -11.64
N ASN A 28 -6.61 3.00 -12.33
CA ASN A 28 -7.73 2.10 -12.61
C ASN A 28 -8.00 1.19 -11.40
N HIS A 29 -9.03 1.53 -10.62
CA HIS A 29 -9.32 0.88 -9.33
C HIS A 29 -10.45 -0.17 -9.42
N TYR A 30 -10.39 -1.09 -10.37
CA TYR A 30 -11.51 -2.00 -10.68
C TYR A 30 -11.43 -3.38 -10.00
N ARG A 31 -10.31 -3.73 -9.35
CA ARG A 31 -10.11 -5.07 -8.78
C ARG A 31 -9.37 -5.04 -7.44
N GLY A 32 -9.53 -6.11 -6.66
CA GLY A 32 -8.77 -6.35 -5.43
C GLY A 32 -8.84 -5.19 -4.42
N ALA A 33 -7.73 -4.93 -3.74
CA ALA A 33 -7.62 -3.85 -2.76
C ALA A 33 -7.90 -2.46 -3.37
N ALA A 34 -7.57 -2.23 -4.63
CA ALA A 34 -7.87 -0.96 -5.31
C ALA A 34 -9.38 -0.72 -5.43
N LYS A 35 -10.14 -1.76 -5.77
CA LYS A 35 -11.62 -1.70 -5.78
C LYS A 35 -12.17 -1.42 -4.39
N THR A 36 -11.65 -2.11 -3.37
CA THR A 36 -12.04 -1.86 -1.97
C THR A 36 -11.76 -0.41 -1.56
N ALA A 37 -10.60 0.15 -1.95
CA ALA A 37 -10.23 1.53 -1.69
C ALA A 37 -11.21 2.53 -2.32
N LEU A 38 -11.61 2.28 -3.58
CA LEU A 38 -12.60 3.09 -4.29
C LEU A 38 -13.97 3.03 -3.62
N GLU A 39 -14.46 1.82 -3.34
CA GLU A 39 -15.84 1.61 -2.87
C GLU A 39 -16.05 2.03 -1.41
N ASN A 40 -15.02 1.89 -0.56
CA ASN A 40 -15.19 2.03 0.90
C ASN A 40 -14.33 3.13 1.53
N PHE A 41 -13.23 3.53 0.88
CA PHE A 41 -12.22 4.41 1.48
C PHE A 41 -11.98 5.69 0.65
N GLY A 42 -12.89 6.00 -0.29
CA GLY A 42 -12.89 7.25 -1.03
C GLY A 42 -11.73 7.45 -2.00
N ALA A 43 -11.03 6.38 -2.40
CA ALA A 43 -10.01 6.49 -3.45
C ALA A 43 -10.68 6.91 -4.77
N MET A 44 -10.12 7.88 -5.47
CA MET A 44 -10.66 8.37 -6.74
C MET A 44 -10.11 7.56 -7.92
N GLN A 45 -10.96 7.31 -8.93
CA GLN A 45 -10.49 6.83 -10.24
C GLN A 45 -9.54 7.85 -10.88
N GLY A 46 -8.52 7.38 -11.59
CA GLY A 46 -7.50 8.22 -12.19
C GLY A 46 -6.37 8.64 -11.24
N VAL A 47 -6.46 8.34 -9.94
CA VAL A 47 -5.41 8.64 -8.96
C VAL A 47 -4.57 7.41 -8.67
N GLY A 48 -3.54 7.17 -9.49
CA GLY A 48 -2.66 6.01 -9.39
C GLY A 48 -1.59 6.06 -8.31
N ARG A 49 -1.31 7.24 -7.74
CA ARG A 49 -0.24 7.46 -6.76
C ARG A 49 -0.68 8.47 -5.70
N GLY A 50 -0.32 8.19 -4.45
CA GLY A 50 -0.44 9.15 -3.35
C GLY A 50 -1.83 9.17 -2.72
N TRP A 51 -2.11 10.26 -2.01
CA TRP A 51 -3.31 10.39 -1.18
C TRP A 51 -4.58 10.62 -2.00
N SER A 52 -5.67 9.96 -1.61
CA SER A 52 -7.01 10.11 -2.19
C SER A 52 -8.08 9.64 -1.21
N GLY A 53 -8.89 10.57 -0.67
CA GLY A 53 -9.91 10.24 0.34
C GLY A 53 -9.30 9.69 1.64
N GLN A 54 -9.83 8.58 2.14
CA GLN A 54 -9.25 7.81 3.25
C GLN A 54 -8.25 6.75 2.74
N SER A 55 -7.60 6.99 1.59
CA SER A 55 -6.72 6.02 0.95
C SER A 55 -5.37 6.61 0.51
N PHE A 56 -4.39 5.73 0.30
CA PHE A 56 -3.11 6.06 -0.31
C PHE A 56 -2.72 4.98 -1.34
N ALA A 57 -2.47 5.39 -2.58
CA ALA A 57 -2.10 4.50 -3.67
C ALA A 57 -0.58 4.39 -3.80
N ILE A 58 -0.07 3.16 -3.83
CA ILE A 58 1.33 2.84 -4.17
C ILE A 58 1.33 2.18 -5.56
N PRO A 59 1.93 2.81 -6.59
CA PRO A 59 2.02 2.22 -7.91
C PRO A 59 2.86 0.92 -7.91
N THR A 60 2.30 -0.13 -8.49
CA THR A 60 3.00 -1.41 -8.75
C THR A 60 2.99 -1.80 -10.23
N LYS A 61 2.23 -1.06 -11.02
CA LYS A 61 2.09 -1.21 -12.46
C LYS A 61 2.14 0.15 -13.15
N ASN A 62 2.55 0.17 -14.42
CA ASN A 62 2.55 1.38 -15.24
C ASN A 62 1.13 1.75 -15.71
N GLU A 63 1.01 2.81 -16.48
CA GLU A 63 -0.23 3.34 -17.05
C GLU A 63 -0.93 2.37 -18.01
N HIS A 64 -0.20 1.36 -18.52
CA HIS A 64 -0.70 0.30 -19.38
C HIS A 64 -1.03 -1.00 -18.63
N ASP A 65 -1.14 -0.94 -17.30
CA ASP A 65 -1.44 -2.07 -16.39
C ASP A 65 -0.39 -3.21 -16.39
N GLN A 66 0.84 -2.91 -16.82
CA GLN A 66 1.97 -3.84 -16.79
C GLN A 66 2.76 -3.70 -15.50
N ALA A 67 3.20 -4.81 -14.91
CA ALA A 67 4.03 -4.80 -13.71
C ALA A 67 5.32 -3.98 -13.94
N MET A 68 5.63 -3.08 -13.01
CA MET A 68 6.87 -2.29 -13.08
C MET A 68 8.06 -3.08 -12.54
N PRO A 69 9.29 -2.76 -12.97
CA PRO A 69 10.49 -3.28 -12.31
C PRO A 69 10.51 -2.96 -10.80
N LEU A 70 11.05 -3.88 -10.00
CA LEU A 70 11.07 -3.76 -8.53
C LEU A 70 11.69 -2.44 -8.03
N HIS A 71 12.75 -1.96 -8.69
CA HIS A 71 13.39 -0.69 -8.34
C HIS A 71 12.46 0.53 -8.49
N GLN A 72 11.50 0.51 -9.43
CA GLN A 72 10.52 1.60 -9.55
C GLN A 72 9.49 1.54 -8.44
N ILE A 73 9.05 0.33 -8.06
CA ILE A 73 8.14 0.13 -6.93
C ILE A 73 8.83 0.55 -5.63
N GLN A 74 10.12 0.24 -5.47
CA GLN A 74 10.93 0.68 -4.35
C GLN A 74 10.94 2.21 -4.20
N HIS A 75 11.13 2.96 -5.29
CA HIS A 75 11.06 4.44 -5.23
C HIS A 75 9.71 4.93 -4.65
N TYR A 76 8.59 4.35 -5.08
CA TYR A 76 7.28 4.73 -4.53
C TYR A 76 7.08 4.33 -3.07
N ILE A 77 7.65 3.21 -2.64
CA ILE A 77 7.64 2.79 -1.23
C ILE A 77 8.52 3.71 -0.39
N ASP A 78 9.68 4.14 -0.91
CA ASP A 78 10.56 5.07 -0.21
C ASP A 78 9.93 6.47 -0.07
N ASP A 79 9.24 6.96 -1.09
CA ASP A 79 8.40 8.16 -1.00
C ASP A 79 7.32 7.99 0.07
N PHE A 80 6.66 6.83 0.10
CA PHE A 80 5.66 6.53 1.12
C PHE A 80 6.26 6.55 2.53
N LYS A 81 7.45 5.97 2.75
CA LYS A 81 8.15 6.06 4.05
C LYS A 81 8.42 7.51 4.47
N ILE A 82 8.80 8.37 3.52
CA ILE A 82 9.00 9.80 3.80
C ILE A 82 7.67 10.46 4.17
N TYR A 83 6.60 10.12 3.45
CA TYR A 83 5.27 10.65 3.69
C TYR A 83 4.77 10.30 5.10
N THR A 84 4.85 9.03 5.51
CA THR A 84 4.34 8.57 6.80
C THR A 84 5.09 9.18 7.99
N ARG A 85 6.40 9.43 7.85
CA ARG A 85 7.20 10.15 8.86
C ARG A 85 6.73 11.60 9.06
N ASN A 86 6.35 12.27 7.99
CA ASN A 86 5.88 13.66 8.05
C ASN A 86 4.41 13.80 8.48
N HIS A 87 3.69 12.69 8.60
CA HIS A 87 2.26 12.65 8.97
C HIS A 87 2.03 11.69 10.15
N ALA A 88 2.82 11.83 11.21
CA ALA A 88 2.83 10.91 12.35
C ALA A 88 1.50 10.80 13.13
N LYS A 89 0.56 11.74 12.93
CA LYS A 89 -0.78 11.72 13.56
C LYS A 89 -1.75 10.74 12.90
N LEU A 90 -1.46 10.31 11.66
CA LEU A 90 -2.27 9.32 10.95
C LEU A 90 -1.64 7.95 11.09
N THR A 91 -2.46 6.91 11.04
CA THR A 91 -2.01 5.52 10.95
C THR A 91 -2.28 4.97 9.56
N TYR A 92 -1.36 4.18 9.01
CA TYR A 92 -1.46 3.66 7.65
C TYR A 92 -1.65 2.14 7.68
N PHE A 93 -2.79 1.67 7.21
CA PHE A 93 -3.13 0.26 7.10
C PHE A 93 -2.70 -0.26 5.72
N VAL A 94 -1.54 -0.92 5.66
CA VAL A 94 -0.94 -1.38 4.40
C VAL A 94 -1.45 -2.75 4.03
N THR A 95 -2.12 -2.85 2.88
CA THR A 95 -2.47 -4.15 2.30
C THR A 95 -1.26 -4.84 1.68
N GLY A 96 -1.44 -6.06 1.16
CA GLY A 96 -0.43 -6.77 0.37
C GLY A 96 -0.11 -6.12 -0.98
N VAL A 97 0.48 -4.92 -0.96
CA VAL A 97 0.84 -4.12 -2.13
C VAL A 97 1.62 -5.00 -3.12
N GLY A 98 1.14 -5.08 -4.37
CA GLY A 98 1.77 -5.85 -5.45
C GLY A 98 1.64 -7.37 -5.35
N CYS A 99 1.27 -7.94 -4.21
CA CYS A 99 1.26 -9.39 -3.96
C CYS A 99 -0.08 -10.08 -4.30
N GLY A 100 -1.02 -9.34 -4.89
CA GLY A 100 -2.33 -9.84 -5.34
C GLY A 100 -2.41 -9.88 -6.86
N SER A 101 -3.10 -8.91 -7.46
CA SER A 101 -3.33 -8.84 -8.92
C SER A 101 -2.06 -8.59 -9.75
N THR A 102 -1.03 -7.98 -9.18
CA THR A 102 0.23 -7.73 -9.88
C THR A 102 1.15 -8.96 -9.88
N GLY A 103 1.05 -9.81 -8.85
CA GLY A 103 1.72 -11.11 -8.80
C GLY A 103 3.16 -11.11 -8.27
N PHE A 104 3.60 -10.06 -7.55
CA PHE A 104 4.91 -10.08 -6.90
C PHE A 104 4.97 -11.07 -5.74
N HIS A 105 6.14 -11.66 -5.51
CA HIS A 105 6.38 -12.49 -4.34
C HIS A 105 6.60 -11.61 -3.10
N LEU A 106 6.20 -12.13 -1.94
CA LEU A 106 6.36 -11.45 -0.66
C LEU A 106 7.81 -11.11 -0.36
N GLN A 107 8.74 -12.02 -0.71
CA GLN A 107 10.18 -11.84 -0.50
C GLN A 107 10.76 -10.67 -1.29
N ASP A 108 10.08 -10.22 -2.36
CA ASP A 108 10.54 -9.09 -3.17
C ASP A 108 9.99 -7.77 -2.64
N ILE A 109 8.72 -7.76 -2.20
CA ILE A 109 8.04 -6.53 -1.75
C ILE A 109 8.28 -6.24 -0.26
N ALA A 110 8.17 -7.24 0.60
CA ALA A 110 8.19 -7.04 2.05
C ALA A 110 9.49 -6.35 2.53
N PRO A 111 10.71 -6.73 2.05
CA PRO A 111 11.94 -6.05 2.45
C PRO A 111 11.96 -4.56 2.09
N LEU A 112 11.21 -4.13 1.07
CA LEU A 112 11.13 -2.72 0.68
C LEU A 112 10.50 -1.86 1.78
N PHE A 113 9.73 -2.44 2.71
CA PHE A 113 9.14 -1.72 3.85
C PHE A 113 10.09 -1.60 5.06
N LYS A 114 11.32 -2.13 5.00
CA LYS A 114 12.27 -2.01 6.12
C LYS A 114 12.55 -0.54 6.45
N GLY A 115 12.54 -0.22 7.74
CA GLY A 115 12.74 1.14 8.26
C GLY A 115 11.54 2.08 8.07
N ILE A 116 10.35 1.55 7.77
CA ILE A 116 9.13 2.35 7.76
C ILE A 116 8.72 2.79 9.17
N SER A 117 8.02 3.93 9.26
CA SER A 117 7.63 4.55 10.52
C SER A 117 6.61 3.72 11.32
N GLU A 118 6.60 3.91 12.64
CA GLU A 118 5.81 3.09 13.57
C GLU A 118 4.28 3.29 13.47
N ASN A 119 3.85 4.37 12.82
CA ASN A 119 2.45 4.62 12.47
C ASN A 119 1.98 3.83 11.23
N VAL A 120 2.74 2.83 10.80
CA VAL A 120 2.35 1.91 9.72
C VAL A 120 2.05 0.53 10.26
N ILE A 121 0.92 -0.03 9.85
CA ILE A 121 0.48 -1.40 10.14
C ILE A 121 0.65 -2.21 8.86
N LEU A 122 1.45 -3.26 8.91
CA LEU A 122 1.83 -4.09 7.75
C LEU A 122 1.07 -5.42 7.72
N PRO A 123 1.01 -6.10 6.58
CA PRO A 123 0.52 -7.48 6.50
C PRO A 123 1.36 -8.41 7.37
N SER A 124 0.76 -9.28 8.18
CA SER A 124 1.49 -10.21 9.07
C SER A 124 2.47 -11.11 8.30
N ARG A 125 2.15 -11.48 7.05
CA ARG A 125 3.04 -12.26 6.18
C ARG A 125 4.35 -11.55 5.80
N PHE A 126 4.46 -10.23 6.00
CA PHE A 126 5.70 -9.49 5.81
C PHE A 126 6.68 -9.69 6.97
N LYS A 127 6.20 -10.12 8.14
CA LYS A 127 7.00 -10.24 9.37
C LYS A 127 8.27 -11.06 9.16
N GLN A 128 8.16 -12.21 8.50
CA GLN A 128 9.30 -13.12 8.26
C GLN A 128 10.41 -12.51 7.40
N PHE A 129 10.16 -11.41 6.68
CA PHE A 129 11.12 -10.73 5.82
C PHE A 129 11.64 -9.42 6.43
N LEU A 130 11.03 -8.96 7.52
CA LEU A 130 11.34 -7.69 8.17
C LEU A 130 12.06 -7.86 9.51
N GLU A 131 11.85 -8.99 10.19
CA GLU A 131 12.41 -9.32 11.50
C GLU A 131 13.48 -10.41 11.42
N GLN A 132 14.15 -10.53 10.26
CA GLN A 132 15.36 -11.34 10.11
C GLN A 132 16.58 -10.63 10.70
#